data_AF-A0A353IL59-F1
#
_entry.id   AF-A0A353IL59-F1
#
_cell.length_a   1.000
_cell.length_b   1.000
_cell.length_c   1.000
_cell.angle_alpha   90.00
_cell.angle_beta   90.00
_cell.angle_gamma   90.00
#
_symmetry.space_group_name_H-M   'P 1'
#
loop_
_entity.id
_entity.type
_entity.pdbx_description
1 polymer ?
#
loop_
_entity_poly.entity_id
_entity_poly.type
_entity_poly.pdbx_seq_one_letter_code
_entity_poly.pdbx_strand_id
1 'polypeptide(L)'
;MEAARRRNRVREDTTMWVREMNRKPIWSLTAACLFALLSTGVARAEGEATAETEPKAGAEAETSAESGAEPAPVSDEDFAKSLIGKTYSGSFDLDGWTNIGGGLVLPPIYVRHYARDDGAVLVLAAKDASAGGGSGFEVTDALITGKPRKGYTFSTSCMKGDDYTLRFMGETSGRDASEWWTNMNKAWQIEIETGKISSVKARGVKCTNPNW
;
A
#
# COMPACT_ATOMS: atom_id res chain seq x y z
N MET A 1 -12.05 17.04 -62.66
CA MET A 1 -13.30 17.79 -62.45
C MET A 1 -14.44 16.95 -63.00
N GLU A 2 -15.15 16.20 -62.16
CA GLU A 2 -16.53 15.80 -62.46
C GLU A 2 -17.18 15.40 -61.14
N ALA A 3 -18.06 16.28 -60.67
CA ALA A 3 -18.78 16.15 -59.44
C ALA A 3 -20.18 15.59 -59.71
N ALA A 4 -20.67 14.84 -58.73
CA ALA A 4 -22.07 14.75 -58.32
C ALA A 4 -23.07 14.09 -59.29
N ARG A 5 -23.52 12.89 -58.91
CA ARG A 5 -24.95 12.55 -58.73
C ARG A 5 -25.10 11.10 -58.28
N ARG A 6 -25.50 10.89 -57.03
CA ARG A 6 -26.71 10.12 -56.67
C ARG A 6 -26.92 10.21 -55.16
N ARG A 7 -27.94 10.99 -54.81
CA ARG A 7 -28.52 11.11 -53.46
C ARG A 7 -29.39 9.89 -53.16
N ASN A 8 -29.35 9.50 -51.88
CA ASN A 8 -30.46 9.07 -51.03
C ASN A 8 -31.39 7.96 -51.52
N ARG A 9 -31.28 6.80 -50.87
CA ARG A 9 -32.47 6.11 -50.36
C ARG A 9 -32.23 5.68 -48.91
N VAL A 10 -32.82 6.47 -48.03
CA VAL A 10 -33.17 6.13 -46.64
C VAL A 10 -34.08 4.91 -46.65
N ARG A 11 -33.76 3.94 -45.78
CA ARG A 11 -34.65 2.89 -45.24
C ARG A 11 -33.92 2.38 -43.99
N GLU A 12 -34.06 3.01 -42.82
CA GLU A 12 -35.16 2.77 -41.87
C GLU A 12 -35.63 1.31 -41.89
N ASP A 13 -34.96 0.47 -41.11
CA ASP A 13 -35.55 -0.69 -40.47
C ASP A 13 -34.92 -0.88 -39.08
N THR A 14 -35.50 -0.18 -38.12
CA THR A 14 -36.16 -0.80 -36.96
C THR A 14 -35.67 -2.20 -36.57
N THR A 15 -34.86 -2.27 -35.51
CA THR A 15 -35.08 -3.25 -34.43
C THR A 15 -34.34 -2.83 -33.17
N MET A 16 -35.09 -2.10 -32.33
CA MET A 16 -34.84 -2.03 -30.90
C MET A 16 -34.71 -3.44 -30.32
N TRP A 17 -33.55 -3.78 -29.79
CA TRP A 17 -33.45 -4.74 -28.70
C TRP A 17 -33.21 -3.94 -27.42
N VAL A 18 -34.33 -3.43 -26.91
CA VAL A 18 -34.48 -2.96 -25.54
C VAL A 18 -34.80 -4.17 -24.67
N ARG A 19 -34.15 -4.21 -23.49
CA ARG A 19 -34.45 -5.02 -22.30
C ARG A 19 -34.16 -6.52 -22.38
N GLU A 20 -33.15 -6.91 -21.59
CA GLU A 20 -33.43 -7.76 -20.43
C GLU A 20 -32.49 -7.40 -19.28
N MET A 21 -32.90 -6.40 -18.48
CA MET A 21 -32.32 -6.14 -17.18
C MET A 21 -32.83 -7.22 -16.23
N ASN A 22 -31.99 -8.21 -15.93
CA ASN A 22 -32.27 -9.21 -14.92
C ASN A 22 -32.14 -8.58 -13.52
N ARG A 23 -33.17 -7.81 -13.13
CA ARG A 23 -33.38 -7.30 -11.78
C ARG A 23 -34.02 -8.41 -10.95
N LYS A 24 -33.27 -8.99 -10.02
CA LYS A 24 -33.87 -9.82 -8.96
C LYS A 24 -34.43 -8.95 -7.83
N PRO A 25 -35.54 -9.36 -7.21
CA PRO A 25 -36.34 -8.52 -6.32
C PRO A 25 -35.85 -8.52 -4.86
N ILE A 26 -36.28 -7.44 -4.22
CA ILE A 26 -36.20 -7.00 -2.82
C ILE A 26 -36.68 -8.06 -1.83
N TRP A 27 -35.93 -8.30 -0.76
CA TRP A 27 -36.48 -8.69 0.54
C TRP A 27 -36.05 -7.65 1.59
N SER A 28 -37.02 -6.86 2.01
CA SER A 28 -37.02 -5.98 3.17
C SER A 28 -37.24 -6.84 4.43
N LEU A 29 -36.66 -6.50 5.58
CA LEU A 29 -37.31 -6.60 6.89
C LEU A 29 -36.48 -5.90 7.99
N THR A 30 -37.20 -5.06 8.72
CA THR A 30 -36.95 -4.20 9.88
C THR A 30 -36.63 -4.91 11.21
N ALA A 31 -35.88 -4.23 12.11
CA ALA A 31 -36.16 -4.00 13.55
C ALA A 31 -34.90 -3.37 14.20
N ALA A 32 -34.85 -2.14 14.70
CA ALA A 32 -35.56 -1.50 15.84
C ALA A 32 -35.17 -2.07 17.22
N CYS A 33 -34.51 -1.24 18.04
CA CYS A 33 -34.58 -1.06 19.52
C CYS A 33 -33.22 -0.54 20.04
N LEU A 34 -33.02 0.76 20.36
CA LEU A 34 -33.50 1.57 21.50
C LEU A 34 -32.88 1.22 22.87
N PHE A 35 -32.14 2.21 23.39
CA PHE A 35 -31.89 2.60 24.80
C PHE A 35 -31.20 1.64 25.78
N ALA A 36 -30.07 2.10 26.34
CA ALA A 36 -30.05 2.58 27.73
C ALA A 36 -28.79 3.43 28.01
N LEU A 37 -29.01 4.70 28.34
CA LEU A 37 -28.13 5.54 29.16
C LEU A 37 -28.11 5.03 30.60
N LEU A 38 -27.03 5.36 31.33
CA LEU A 38 -26.89 5.68 32.78
C LEU A 38 -25.48 5.21 33.23
N SER A 39 -24.48 6.09 33.30
CA SER A 39 -24.18 7.10 34.33
C SER A 39 -23.53 6.55 35.61
N THR A 40 -22.55 7.33 36.07
CA THR A 40 -21.99 7.45 37.43
C THR A 40 -20.91 6.47 37.87
N GLY A 41 -19.79 7.06 38.31
CA GLY A 41 -18.68 6.36 38.94
C GLY A 41 -17.44 7.24 39.10
N VAL A 42 -17.59 8.44 39.70
CA VAL A 42 -16.46 9.23 40.20
C VAL A 42 -15.99 8.57 41.49
N ALA A 43 -14.74 8.13 41.54
CA ALA A 43 -14.03 7.89 42.79
C ALA A 43 -12.65 8.55 42.70
N ARG A 44 -12.64 9.78 43.22
CA ARG A 44 -11.46 10.56 43.58
C ARG A 44 -10.85 9.89 44.82
N ALA A 45 -9.57 9.53 44.75
CA ALA A 45 -8.76 9.24 45.93
C ALA A 45 -7.56 10.19 45.90
N GLU A 46 -7.60 11.13 46.85
CA GLU A 46 -6.49 11.99 47.24
C GLU A 46 -5.35 11.15 47.82
N GLY A 47 -4.13 11.50 47.40
CA GLY A 47 -2.89 11.17 48.06
C GLY A 47 -1.96 12.35 47.89
N GLU A 48 -2.03 13.30 48.83
CA GLU A 48 -1.02 14.34 49.03
C GLU A 48 0.27 13.73 49.58
N ALA A 49 1.38 14.36 49.17
CA ALA A 49 2.62 14.63 49.92
C ALA A 49 3.86 14.23 49.09
N THR A 50 4.94 14.98 48.92
CA THR A 50 5.37 16.36 49.26
C THR A 50 6.75 16.53 48.59
N ALA A 51 7.10 17.77 48.24
CA ALA A 51 8.46 18.33 48.07
C ALA A 51 9.32 17.96 46.85
N GLU A 52 9.41 18.95 45.95
CA GLU A 52 10.62 19.56 45.37
C GLU A 52 11.98 18.92 45.69
N THR A 53 12.77 18.64 44.65
CA THR A 53 14.16 19.12 44.51
C THR A 53 14.62 18.92 43.06
N GLU A 54 14.71 20.01 42.29
CA GLU A 54 15.76 20.24 41.29
C GLU A 54 16.73 21.27 41.91
N PRO A 55 18.02 21.40 41.51
CA PRO A 55 18.39 21.50 40.10
C PRO A 55 19.78 20.93 39.72
N LYS A 56 20.07 21.03 38.41
CA LYS A 56 21.30 21.64 37.84
C LYS A 56 22.17 20.73 36.96
N ALA A 57 22.02 20.98 35.66
CA ALA A 57 23.05 21.15 34.64
C ALA A 57 24.51 20.85 35.03
N GLY A 58 25.10 19.92 34.28
CA GLY A 58 26.52 19.83 33.99
C GLY A 58 26.68 19.52 32.50
N ALA A 59 27.19 20.49 31.75
CA ALA A 59 27.62 20.39 30.36
C ALA A 59 29.14 20.23 30.33
N GLU A 60 29.63 19.34 29.48
CA GLU A 60 30.99 19.23 28.89
C GLU A 60 30.90 18.00 27.95
N ALA A 61 30.69 18.10 26.64
CA ALA A 61 31.55 18.67 25.61
C ALA A 61 33.01 18.18 25.76
N GLU A 62 33.41 17.15 25.01
CA GLU A 62 34.10 17.32 23.72
C GLU A 62 34.71 16.00 23.22
N THR A 63 34.55 15.80 21.91
CA THR A 63 35.58 15.28 21.00
C THR A 63 36.00 13.81 21.14
N SER A 64 35.50 13.00 20.21
CA SER A 64 36.41 12.13 19.46
C SER A 64 35.94 11.99 18.01
N ALA A 65 36.65 12.73 17.16
CA ALA A 65 36.97 12.50 15.77
C ALA A 65 36.11 11.52 14.96
N GLU A 66 35.37 12.11 14.01
CA GLU A 66 35.29 11.73 12.60
C GLU A 66 36.25 10.60 12.19
N SER A 67 35.72 9.38 12.10
CA SER A 67 36.23 8.38 11.16
C SER A 67 35.39 8.50 9.91
N GLY A 68 35.73 9.48 9.08
CA GLY A 68 35.28 9.60 7.69
C GLY A 68 35.87 8.47 6.84
N ALA A 69 35.46 7.24 7.14
CA ALA A 69 35.41 6.20 6.13
C ALA A 69 34.07 6.42 5.43
N GLU A 70 34.14 6.86 4.17
CA GLU A 70 32.98 6.76 3.28
C GLU A 70 32.47 5.31 3.41
N PRO A 71 31.24 5.10 3.94
CA PRO A 71 30.75 3.76 4.13
C PRO A 71 30.76 3.06 2.77
N ALA A 72 31.35 1.86 2.72
CA ALA A 72 31.30 1.03 1.52
C ALA A 72 29.86 1.01 0.98
N PRO A 73 29.66 0.99 -0.34
CA PRO A 73 28.32 1.04 -0.92
C PRO A 73 27.48 -0.08 -0.30
N VAL A 74 26.48 0.31 0.49
CA VAL A 74 25.56 -0.65 1.11
C VAL A 74 24.84 -1.38 0.00
N SER A 75 24.81 -2.72 0.07
CA SER A 75 24.03 -3.50 -0.89
C SER A 75 22.54 -3.17 -0.74
N ASP A 76 21.76 -3.34 -1.81
CA ASP A 76 20.31 -3.14 -1.74
C ASP A 76 19.68 -4.07 -0.68
N GLU A 77 20.19 -5.29 -0.53
CA GLU A 77 19.74 -6.23 0.48
C GLU A 77 20.04 -5.76 1.91
N ASP A 78 21.22 -5.21 2.17
CA ASP A 78 21.59 -4.73 3.49
C ASP A 78 20.87 -3.42 3.84
N PHE A 79 20.70 -2.53 2.85
CA PHE A 79 19.88 -1.35 3.01
C PHE A 79 18.43 -1.72 3.33
N ALA A 80 17.82 -2.66 2.61
CA ALA A 80 16.46 -3.13 2.89
C ALA A 80 16.32 -3.71 4.30
N LYS A 81 17.26 -4.58 4.72
CA LYS A 81 17.26 -5.15 6.08
C LYS A 81 17.40 -4.06 7.15
N SER A 82 18.16 -3.00 6.88
CA SER A 82 18.33 -1.88 7.83
C SER A 82 17.05 -1.10 8.10
N LEU A 83 15.99 -1.29 7.30
CA LEU A 83 14.69 -0.63 7.47
C LEU A 83 13.77 -1.41 8.40
N ILE A 84 14.00 -2.71 8.59
CA ILE A 84 13.15 -3.57 9.43
C ILE A 84 13.25 -3.14 10.90
N GLY A 85 12.10 -3.06 11.57
CA GLY A 85 11.97 -2.60 12.96
C GLY A 85 11.98 -1.08 13.13
N LYS A 86 12.20 -0.30 12.07
CA LYS A 86 12.06 1.16 12.14
C LYS A 86 10.58 1.54 12.20
N THR A 87 10.26 2.51 13.06
CA THR A 87 8.91 3.07 13.18
C THR A 87 8.82 4.43 12.50
N TYR A 88 7.73 4.68 11.81
CA TYR A 88 7.45 5.97 11.19
C TYR A 88 6.01 6.43 11.44
N SER A 89 5.80 7.74 11.53
CA SER A 89 4.47 8.36 11.51
C SER A 89 4.28 9.07 10.17
N GLY A 90 3.23 8.73 9.41
CA GLY A 90 3.05 9.29 8.06
C GLY A 90 4.15 8.84 7.08
N SER A 91 4.36 9.56 5.97
CA SER A 91 5.45 9.26 5.03
C SER A 91 6.79 9.63 5.65
N PHE A 92 7.77 8.71 5.62
CA PHE A 92 9.14 9.05 5.96
C PHE A 92 10.01 9.06 4.70
N ASP A 93 10.86 10.07 4.62
CA ASP A 93 11.77 10.31 3.50
C ASP A 93 12.96 9.38 3.60
N LEU A 94 13.33 8.82 2.46
CA LEU A 94 14.45 7.92 2.30
C LEU A 94 15.39 8.56 1.29
N ASP A 95 16.65 8.78 1.68
CA ASP A 95 17.61 9.43 0.81
C ASP A 95 17.80 8.63 -0.49
N GLY A 96 17.72 9.33 -1.63
CA GLY A 96 17.74 8.71 -2.96
C GLY A 96 16.48 7.92 -3.36
N TRP A 97 15.41 7.95 -2.56
CA TRP A 97 14.15 7.24 -2.85
C TRP A 97 12.95 8.19 -2.85
N THR A 98 12.20 8.17 -3.95
CA THR A 98 10.96 8.91 -4.09
C THR A 98 9.78 8.06 -3.65
N ASN A 99 8.99 8.52 -2.68
CA ASN A 99 7.74 7.88 -2.30
C ASN A 99 6.70 8.05 -3.41
N ILE A 100 6.22 6.93 -3.94
CA ILE A 100 5.22 6.90 -5.02
C ILE A 100 3.87 6.32 -4.57
N GLY A 101 3.69 6.17 -3.26
CA GLY A 101 2.42 5.83 -2.63
C GLY A 101 2.47 4.56 -1.79
N GLY A 102 1.37 3.83 -1.80
CA GLY A 102 1.12 2.70 -0.91
C GLY A 102 -0.29 2.75 -0.34
N GLY A 103 -0.55 1.95 0.69
CA GLY A 103 -1.88 1.88 1.28
C GLY A 103 -2.07 0.71 2.22
N LEU A 104 -3.28 0.57 2.72
CA LEU A 104 -3.69 -0.59 3.51
C LEU A 104 -3.81 -1.81 2.59
N VAL A 105 -3.14 -2.90 2.96
CA VAL A 105 -3.32 -4.20 2.30
C VAL A 105 -4.52 -4.92 2.93
N LEU A 106 -4.42 -5.15 4.23
CA LEU A 106 -5.47 -5.65 5.10
C LEU A 106 -5.00 -5.40 6.54
N PRO A 107 -5.86 -4.95 7.47
CA PRO A 107 -5.41 -4.71 8.84
C PRO A 107 -4.74 -5.97 9.44
N PRO A 108 -3.59 -5.83 10.13
CA PRO A 108 -2.88 -4.59 10.48
C PRO A 108 -1.79 -4.16 9.48
N ILE A 109 -1.73 -4.76 8.28
CA ILE A 109 -0.65 -4.58 7.31
C ILE A 109 -0.89 -3.42 6.34
N TYR A 110 0.12 -2.55 6.28
CA TYR A 110 0.22 -1.43 5.35
C TYR A 110 1.45 -1.59 4.47
N VAL A 111 1.42 -0.98 3.30
CA VAL A 111 2.57 -0.89 2.39
C VAL A 111 2.93 0.55 2.07
N ARG A 112 4.23 0.80 1.91
CA ARG A 112 4.77 1.96 1.20
C ARG A 112 5.59 1.52 0.01
N HIS A 113 5.50 2.30 -1.06
CA HIS A 113 6.14 2.03 -2.33
C HIS A 113 7.03 3.23 -2.70
N TYR A 114 8.30 2.96 -2.98
CA TYR A 114 9.28 3.95 -3.38
C TYR A 114 9.96 3.56 -4.69
N ALA A 115 10.42 4.55 -5.43
CA ALA A 115 11.22 4.41 -6.64
C ALA A 115 12.56 5.15 -6.49
N ARG A 116 13.62 4.58 -7.07
CA ARG A 116 14.96 5.19 -7.18
C ARG A 116 15.24 5.56 -8.64
N ASP A 117 16.14 6.51 -8.87
CA ASP A 117 16.44 7.07 -10.21
C ASP A 117 16.96 6.03 -11.22
N ASP A 118 17.60 4.95 -10.75
CA ASP A 118 18.02 3.81 -11.57
C ASP A 118 16.83 2.92 -12.02
N GLY A 119 15.64 3.20 -11.53
CA GLY A 119 14.41 2.46 -11.76
C GLY A 119 14.17 1.34 -10.74
N ALA A 120 15.02 1.17 -9.72
CA ALA A 120 14.78 0.23 -8.65
C ALA A 120 13.52 0.62 -7.85
N VAL A 121 12.88 -0.41 -7.31
CA VAL A 121 11.64 -0.32 -6.55
C VAL A 121 11.88 -0.84 -5.15
N LEU A 122 11.42 -0.10 -4.16
CA LEU A 122 11.40 -0.50 -2.75
C LEU A 122 9.96 -0.60 -2.27
N VAL A 123 9.60 -1.73 -1.67
CA VAL A 123 8.33 -1.92 -0.97
C VAL A 123 8.61 -2.19 0.50
N LEU A 124 8.00 -1.39 1.37
CA LEU A 124 8.00 -1.62 2.82
C LEU A 124 6.65 -2.19 3.22
N ALA A 125 6.65 -3.35 3.87
CA ALA A 125 5.49 -3.84 4.61
C ALA A 125 5.62 -3.43 6.07
N ALA A 126 4.55 -2.91 6.65
CA ALA A 126 4.56 -2.40 8.01
C ALA A 126 3.27 -2.72 8.75
N LYS A 127 3.36 -2.78 10.08
CA LYS A 127 2.23 -2.95 10.99
C LYS A 127 1.96 -1.68 11.76
N ASP A 128 0.70 -1.43 12.08
CA ASP A 128 0.33 -0.40 13.04
C ASP A 128 0.97 -0.70 14.40
N ALA A 129 1.81 0.22 14.90
CA ALA A 129 2.55 0.08 16.14
C ALA A 129 1.70 0.39 17.39
N SER A 130 0.45 0.84 17.21
CA SER A 130 -0.47 1.20 18.30
C SER A 130 -0.80 0.04 19.24
N ALA A 131 -0.78 -1.21 18.74
CA ALA A 131 -0.99 -2.38 19.57
C ALA A 131 0.08 -2.58 20.66
N GLY A 132 1.28 -2.00 20.48
CA GLY A 132 2.39 -2.04 21.45
C GLY A 132 2.55 -0.76 22.27
N GLY A 133 1.58 0.16 22.23
CA GLY A 133 1.69 1.48 22.86
C GLY A 133 2.61 2.46 22.10
N GLY A 134 3.12 2.07 20.93
CA GLY A 134 3.82 2.95 20.01
C GLY A 134 2.86 3.83 19.21
N SER A 135 3.39 4.84 18.53
CA SER A 135 2.63 5.61 17.53
C SER A 135 3.26 5.39 16.15
N GLY A 136 2.42 5.27 15.12
CA GLY A 136 2.87 5.10 13.74
C GLY A 136 2.89 3.64 13.28
N PHE A 137 3.78 3.33 12.34
CA PHE A 137 3.90 2.04 11.69
C PHE A 137 5.31 1.50 11.81
N GLU A 138 5.45 0.26 12.23
CA GLU A 138 6.72 -0.44 12.32
C GLU A 138 6.94 -1.29 11.07
N VAL A 139 8.07 -1.12 10.39
CA VAL A 139 8.44 -1.91 9.21
C VAL A 139 8.68 -3.36 9.62
N THR A 140 7.87 -4.27 9.11
CA THR A 140 8.00 -5.71 9.34
C THR A 140 8.86 -6.40 8.30
N ASP A 141 8.88 -5.87 7.07
CA ASP A 141 9.71 -6.42 6.00
C ASP A 141 9.95 -5.36 4.90
N ALA A 142 11.00 -5.57 4.11
CA ALA A 142 11.38 -4.69 3.02
C ALA A 142 11.86 -5.49 1.80
N LEU A 143 11.35 -5.14 0.62
CA LEU A 143 11.76 -5.73 -0.65
C LEU A 143 12.32 -4.65 -1.56
N ILE A 144 13.57 -4.81 -1.99
CA ILE A 144 14.12 -4.07 -3.13
C ILE A 144 14.15 -4.99 -4.35
N THR A 145 13.70 -4.45 -5.47
CA THR A 145 13.84 -5.08 -6.78
C THR A 145 14.49 -4.09 -7.72
N GLY A 146 15.40 -4.57 -8.58
CA GLY A 146 15.94 -3.73 -9.64
C GLY A 146 14.87 -3.26 -10.64
N LYS A 147 15.30 -2.45 -11.61
CA LYS A 147 14.43 -1.93 -12.66
C LYS A 147 13.55 -3.02 -13.31
N PRO A 148 12.23 -2.81 -13.43
CA PRO A 148 11.36 -3.71 -14.18
C PRO A 148 11.90 -4.00 -15.58
N ARG A 149 11.69 -5.22 -16.07
CA ARG A 149 12.02 -5.63 -17.43
C ARG A 149 11.39 -4.65 -18.42
N LYS A 150 12.10 -4.38 -19.50
CA LYS A 150 11.60 -3.52 -20.58
C LYS A 150 10.18 -3.94 -21.01
N GLY A 151 9.24 -3.00 -20.95
CA GLY A 151 7.82 -3.23 -21.28
C GLY A 151 6.95 -3.74 -20.12
N TYR A 152 7.52 -3.92 -18.93
CA TYR A 152 6.81 -4.25 -17.71
C TYR A 152 6.84 -3.09 -16.71
N THR A 153 5.87 -3.09 -15.80
CA THR A 153 5.72 -2.13 -14.70
C THR A 153 5.58 -2.89 -13.39
N PHE A 154 6.12 -2.34 -12.31
CA PHE A 154 5.87 -2.87 -10.97
C PHE A 154 4.55 -2.35 -10.42
N SER A 155 3.73 -3.22 -9.83
CA SER A 155 2.46 -2.86 -9.20
C SER A 155 2.32 -3.53 -7.85
N THR A 156 1.85 -2.78 -6.84
CA THR A 156 1.41 -3.28 -5.53
C THR A 156 -0.09 -3.56 -5.49
N SER A 157 -0.81 -3.27 -6.59
CA SER A 157 -2.26 -3.46 -6.69
C SER A 157 -2.56 -4.76 -7.44
N CYS A 158 -2.20 -5.89 -6.83
CA CYS A 158 -2.42 -7.20 -7.42
C CYS A 158 -3.21 -8.13 -6.51
N MET A 159 -3.97 -9.02 -7.15
CA MET A 159 -4.76 -10.07 -6.50
C MET A 159 -4.45 -11.44 -7.13
N LYS A 160 -4.84 -12.52 -6.44
CA LYS A 160 -4.64 -13.89 -6.93
C LYS A 160 -5.93 -14.72 -6.83
N GLY A 161 -6.37 -15.28 -7.96
CA GLY A 161 -7.64 -16.01 -8.01
C GLY A 161 -8.80 -15.10 -7.58
N ASP A 162 -9.58 -15.55 -6.59
CA ASP A 162 -10.71 -14.80 -6.02
C ASP A 162 -10.36 -14.05 -4.72
N ASP A 163 -9.07 -13.96 -4.39
CA ASP A 163 -8.61 -13.18 -3.24
C ASP A 163 -8.54 -11.70 -3.59
N TYR A 164 -9.58 -10.95 -3.21
CA TYR A 164 -9.66 -9.50 -3.45
C TYR A 164 -8.75 -8.66 -2.52
N THR A 165 -7.94 -9.30 -1.68
CA THR A 165 -6.93 -8.62 -0.89
C THR A 165 -5.77 -8.22 -1.78
N LEU A 166 -5.37 -6.95 -1.76
CA LEU A 166 -4.23 -6.42 -2.52
C LEU A 166 -2.87 -6.79 -1.89
N ARG A 167 -2.75 -8.04 -1.42
CA ARG A 167 -1.55 -8.56 -0.75
C ARG A 167 -0.53 -9.16 -1.70
N PHE A 168 -0.82 -9.12 -3.00
CA PHE A 168 0.12 -9.52 -4.03
C PHE A 168 0.67 -8.29 -4.71
N MET A 169 1.90 -8.42 -5.17
CA MET A 169 2.58 -7.42 -5.98
C MET A 169 3.34 -8.11 -7.08
N GLY A 170 3.66 -7.39 -8.14
CA GLY A 170 4.38 -8.00 -9.23
C GLY A 170 4.79 -7.05 -10.32
N GLU A 171 5.71 -7.57 -11.12
CA GLU A 171 6.15 -6.97 -12.34
C GLU A 171 5.25 -7.50 -13.46
N THR A 172 4.43 -6.63 -14.04
CA THR A 172 3.35 -7.00 -14.95
C THR A 172 3.34 -6.15 -16.22
N SER A 173 2.69 -6.66 -17.26
CA SER A 173 2.39 -5.93 -18.48
C SER A 173 1.04 -6.36 -19.02
N GLY A 174 0.46 -5.54 -19.88
CA GLY A 174 -0.80 -5.84 -20.52
C GLY A 174 -1.15 -4.80 -21.56
N ARG A 175 -2.38 -4.86 -22.06
CA ARG A 175 -2.90 -3.87 -22.99
C ARG A 175 -3.48 -2.70 -22.19
N ASP A 176 -3.26 -1.47 -22.65
CA ASP A 176 -3.78 -0.27 -21.98
C ASP A 176 -5.31 -0.25 -21.88
N ALA A 177 -6.01 -0.89 -22.81
CA ALA A 177 -7.47 -1.02 -22.80
C ALA A 177 -8.00 -2.14 -21.87
N SER A 178 -7.15 -2.82 -21.12
CA SER A 178 -7.55 -3.86 -20.17
C SER A 178 -7.46 -3.37 -18.75
N GLU A 179 -8.52 -3.51 -17.96
CA GLU A 179 -8.52 -3.20 -16.52
C GLU A 179 -7.49 -4.03 -15.75
N TRP A 180 -7.36 -5.31 -16.11
CA TRP A 180 -6.49 -6.26 -15.42
C TRP A 180 -5.37 -6.75 -16.33
N TRP A 181 -4.14 -6.61 -15.85
CA TRP A 181 -2.94 -7.12 -16.50
C TRP A 181 -2.52 -8.46 -15.87
N THR A 182 -2.29 -9.45 -16.72
CA THR A 182 -2.05 -10.86 -16.30
C THR A 182 -0.71 -11.40 -16.79
N ASN A 183 0.02 -10.67 -17.65
CA ASN A 183 1.34 -11.08 -18.10
C ASN A 183 2.38 -10.69 -17.05
N MET A 184 2.68 -11.62 -16.15
CA MET A 184 3.58 -11.42 -15.02
C MET A 184 5.01 -11.89 -15.34
N ASN A 185 6.02 -11.09 -15.02
CA ASN A 185 7.43 -11.49 -15.00
C ASN A 185 7.85 -12.06 -13.64
N LYS A 186 7.46 -11.35 -12.57
CA LYS A 186 7.74 -11.72 -11.18
C LYS A 186 6.52 -11.42 -10.32
N ALA A 187 6.36 -12.15 -9.23
CA ALA A 187 5.29 -11.92 -8.26
C ALA A 187 5.78 -12.20 -6.84
N TRP A 188 5.24 -11.43 -5.91
CA TRP A 188 5.48 -11.58 -4.49
C TRP A 188 4.15 -11.51 -3.74
N GLN A 189 4.15 -12.07 -2.54
CA GLN A 189 3.04 -12.04 -1.61
C GLN A 189 3.50 -11.46 -0.28
N ILE A 190 2.62 -10.67 0.32
CA ILE A 190 2.71 -10.24 1.70
C ILE A 190 1.86 -11.18 2.55
N GLU A 191 2.47 -11.83 3.53
CA GLU A 191 1.77 -12.62 4.53
C GLU A 191 1.10 -11.69 5.53
N ILE A 192 -0.22 -11.80 5.69
CA ILE A 192 -1.01 -10.85 6.50
C ILE A 192 -0.65 -10.91 7.98
N GLU A 193 -0.35 -12.11 8.49
CA GLU A 193 -0.07 -12.29 9.91
C GLU A 193 1.27 -11.68 10.31
N THR A 194 2.28 -11.81 9.45
CA THR A 194 3.67 -11.45 9.76
C THR A 194 4.08 -10.11 9.13
N GLY A 195 3.49 -9.76 7.99
CA GLY A 195 3.96 -8.70 7.09
C GLY A 195 5.11 -9.15 6.19
N LYS A 196 5.50 -10.43 6.25
CA LYS A 196 6.63 -10.96 5.51
C LYS A 196 6.35 -10.98 4.01
N ILE A 197 7.31 -10.49 3.24
CA ILE A 197 7.32 -10.51 1.79
C ILE A 197 8.04 -11.77 1.32
N SER A 198 7.47 -12.46 0.33
CA SER A 198 8.09 -13.63 -0.29
C SER A 198 7.74 -13.76 -1.76
N SER A 199 8.69 -14.28 -2.54
CA SER A 199 8.44 -14.58 -3.96
C SER A 199 7.42 -15.72 -4.08
N VAL A 200 6.51 -15.60 -5.05
CA VAL A 200 5.49 -16.63 -5.33
C VAL A 200 5.42 -16.97 -6.81
N LYS A 201 4.78 -18.10 -7.13
CA LYS A 201 4.44 -18.42 -8.52
C LYS A 201 3.44 -17.39 -9.05
N ALA A 202 3.78 -16.77 -10.17
CA ALA A 202 3.00 -15.71 -10.79
C ALA A 202 1.69 -16.19 -11.43
N ARG A 203 1.51 -17.50 -11.63
CA ARG A 203 0.28 -18.07 -12.18
C ARG A 203 -0.93 -17.65 -11.34
N GLY A 204 -1.91 -17.06 -12.01
CA GLY A 204 -3.18 -16.61 -11.41
C GLY A 204 -3.09 -15.27 -10.68
N VAL A 205 -1.92 -14.63 -10.65
CA VAL A 205 -1.77 -13.24 -10.20
C VAL A 205 -2.18 -12.31 -11.33
N LYS A 206 -2.96 -11.28 -11.00
CA LYS A 206 -3.32 -10.20 -11.91
C LYS A 206 -3.19 -8.87 -11.17
N CYS A 207 -2.75 -7.84 -11.87
CA CYS A 207 -2.60 -6.50 -11.31
C CYS A 207 -3.52 -5.53 -12.04
N THR A 208 -4.02 -4.52 -11.32
CA THR A 208 -4.78 -3.44 -11.95
C THR A 208 -3.86 -2.68 -12.90
N ASN A 209 -4.38 -2.35 -14.07
CA ASN A 209 -3.74 -1.46 -15.00
C ASN A 209 -3.71 -0.04 -14.40
N PRO A 210 -2.52 0.59 -14.25
CA PRO A 210 -2.43 1.93 -13.68
C PRO A 210 -3.11 3.02 -14.52
N ASN A 211 -3.46 2.74 -15.78
CA ASN A 211 -4.10 3.67 -16.70
C ASN A 211 -5.62 3.47 -16.84
N TRP A 212 -6.23 2.52 -16.11
CA TRP A 212 -7.66 2.22 -16.20
C TRP A 212 -8.52 3.18 -15.36
#